data_AF-A0A933BKG6-F1
#
_entry.id   AF-A0A933BKG6-F1
#
_cell.length_a   1.000
_cell.length_b   1.000
_cell.length_c   1.000
_cell.angle_alpha   90.00
_cell.angle_beta   90.00
_cell.angle_gamma   90.00
#
_symmetry.space_group_name_H-M   'P 1'
#
loop_
_entity.id
_entity.type
_entity.pdbx_description
1 polymer ?
#
loop_
_entity_poly.entity_id
_entity_poly.type
_entity_poly.pdbx_seq_one_letter_code
_entity_poly.pdbx_strand_id
1 'polypeptide(L)'
;MTIQNRLVTLAIVLILAGCATSSGMAPNLKTGHPAATTPTERAAAWFENHRARPTLLRTFIQRMPKGGDIHTHASGAVYAESYIAWAAEADLCVVPTTGAITDRPCNPDDGEMPIRQAIHDNALYGAIVDALSTRNLPFAGRSGHDQFFSTFAKFGGGSQGDQVAELVARAAAQHIIYAEIMLTLGGSAARDIGRRIGFDGNFALTRDKLLAAGLRQKVEQGRRDLDMIEKRVNELLRCQGGRPEAGCFVTRRSLQQTTRINPPEQVYAQLVYAFELVRADPRVVGINLVGPEDHPIALRDYTLQMEMLGFLADQYPDVPVALHAGELTLGLVPPKYLRFHIREALHIAKARRIGHGVDISYEDDALALMDDMKKRNVLIEICLTSNDIILGVKGAEHPFPDYLQAGVPVTIASDDEGVSRIDLSHEYWRAAMTYGLGYRDLKALARNSLTYSFLNGDSLWQSTNPFRAIDACANDPLGDPAPSTPCKDFLNRSDRARIQWRLEKEFIEFEGLIWLQ
;
A
#
# COMPACT_ATOMS: atom_id res chain seq x y z
N MET A 1 2.17 85.69 -32.62
CA MET A 1 1.97 84.84 -33.81
C MET A 1 1.52 83.47 -33.31
N THR A 2 0.21 83.21 -33.25
CA THR A 2 -0.61 82.51 -34.27
C THR A 2 -0.18 81.06 -34.57
N ILE A 3 -1.03 80.12 -34.13
CA ILE A 3 -1.67 79.03 -34.91
C ILE A 3 -0.74 78.01 -35.60
N GLN A 4 -0.82 76.70 -35.27
CA GLN A 4 -1.73 75.73 -35.93
C GLN A 4 -1.55 74.27 -35.47
N ASN A 5 -2.70 73.61 -35.26
CA ASN A 5 -2.93 72.17 -35.15
C ASN A 5 -2.28 71.34 -36.28
N ARG A 6 -1.88 70.10 -35.99
CA ARG A 6 -2.35 68.92 -36.74
C ARG A 6 -2.54 67.70 -35.84
N LEU A 7 -3.77 67.19 -35.89
CA LEU A 7 -4.18 65.87 -35.41
C LEU A 7 -3.39 64.77 -36.12
N VAL A 8 -2.98 63.75 -35.37
CA VAL A 8 -2.78 62.41 -35.90
C VAL A 8 -3.58 61.45 -35.03
N THR A 9 -4.63 60.93 -35.65
CA THR A 9 -5.54 59.89 -35.15
C THR A 9 -4.75 58.60 -34.96
N LEU A 10 -4.55 58.16 -33.71
CA LEU A 10 -4.05 56.81 -33.44
C LEU A 10 -5.24 55.90 -33.17
N ALA A 11 -5.49 54.99 -34.10
CA ALA A 11 -6.54 53.99 -34.02
C ALA A 11 -6.28 53.05 -32.83
N ILE A 12 -7.22 52.99 -31.89
CA ILE A 12 -7.27 51.98 -30.84
C ILE A 12 -7.79 50.70 -31.49
N VAL A 13 -6.90 49.76 -31.78
CA VAL A 13 -7.26 48.38 -32.11
C VAL A 13 -7.45 47.64 -30.78
N LEU A 14 -8.71 47.39 -30.40
CA LEU A 14 -9.04 46.42 -29.37
C LEU A 14 -8.67 45.02 -29.89
N ILE A 15 -7.56 44.46 -29.40
CA ILE A 15 -7.30 43.02 -29.51
C ILE A 15 -7.85 42.37 -28.24
N LEU A 16 -9.03 41.76 -28.37
CA LEU A 16 -9.56 40.80 -27.41
C LEU A 16 -8.61 39.58 -27.41
N ALA A 17 -7.69 39.55 -26.44
CA ALA A 17 -6.94 38.35 -26.12
C ALA A 17 -7.85 37.39 -25.35
N GLY A 18 -8.51 36.49 -26.09
CA GLY A 18 -9.11 35.30 -25.50
C GLY A 18 -7.99 34.36 -25.05
N CYS A 19 -7.78 34.26 -23.74
CA CYS A 19 -7.00 33.18 -23.15
C CYS A 19 -7.80 31.88 -23.31
N ALA A 20 -7.61 31.19 -24.44
CA ALA A 20 -7.96 29.79 -24.56
C ALA A 20 -6.90 28.97 -23.82
N THR A 21 -7.34 28.30 -22.77
CA THR A 21 -6.56 27.35 -21.99
C THR A 21 -6.08 26.21 -22.89
N SER A 22 -4.78 26.11 -23.10
CA SER A 22 -4.13 24.93 -23.68
C SER A 22 -4.21 23.79 -22.67
N SER A 23 -5.32 23.07 -22.67
CA SER A 23 -5.38 21.72 -22.12
C SER A 23 -4.63 20.82 -23.08
N GLY A 24 -3.48 20.30 -22.65
CA GLY A 24 -2.80 19.21 -23.32
C GLY A 24 -3.68 17.96 -23.23
N MET A 25 -4.65 17.84 -24.13
CA MET A 25 -5.37 16.60 -24.36
C MET A 25 -4.38 15.60 -24.96
N ALA A 26 -4.23 14.45 -24.29
CA ALA A 26 -3.78 13.23 -24.94
C ALA A 26 -4.62 12.98 -26.22
N PRO A 27 -4.06 12.35 -27.27
CA PRO A 27 -4.75 12.23 -28.55
C PRO A 27 -6.04 11.44 -28.38
N ASN A 28 -7.17 12.17 -28.39
CA ASN A 28 -8.50 11.62 -28.50
C ASN A 28 -8.66 10.96 -29.88
N LEU A 29 -8.51 9.65 -29.93
CA LEU A 29 -9.01 8.84 -31.04
C LEU A 29 -10.55 8.86 -31.00
N LYS A 30 -11.15 9.90 -31.57
CA LYS A 30 -12.56 9.85 -31.99
C LYS A 30 -12.66 8.91 -33.18
N THR A 31 -12.91 7.64 -32.90
CA THR A 31 -13.48 6.70 -33.87
C THR A 31 -14.87 6.34 -33.38
N GLY A 32 -15.87 6.37 -34.27
CA GLY A 32 -17.18 5.80 -33.95
C GLY A 32 -16.96 4.34 -33.57
N HIS A 33 -17.17 4.00 -32.29
CA HIS A 33 -16.88 2.66 -31.82
C HIS A 33 -17.95 1.70 -32.41
N PRO A 34 -17.54 0.62 -33.09
CA PRO A 34 -18.47 -0.49 -33.37
C PRO A 34 -19.07 -0.98 -32.05
N ALA A 35 -20.27 -1.57 -32.10
CA ALA A 35 -20.92 -2.13 -30.92
C ALA A 35 -19.93 -3.03 -30.16
N ALA A 36 -19.67 -2.72 -28.88
CA ALA A 36 -18.71 -3.43 -28.05
C ALA A 36 -19.01 -4.94 -28.07
N THR A 37 -18.07 -5.74 -28.56
CA THR A 37 -18.32 -7.14 -28.95
C THR A 37 -18.12 -8.12 -27.79
N THR A 38 -17.22 -7.79 -26.85
CA THR A 38 -16.95 -8.62 -25.66
C THR A 38 -17.48 -8.00 -24.36
N PRO A 39 -17.71 -8.78 -23.29
CA PRO A 39 -18.08 -8.24 -21.97
C PRO A 39 -17.09 -7.19 -21.44
N THR A 40 -15.79 -7.44 -21.56
CA THR A 40 -14.74 -6.49 -21.18
C THR A 40 -14.82 -5.20 -22.01
N GLU A 41 -15.11 -5.27 -23.31
CA GLU A 41 -15.31 -4.08 -24.15
C GLU A 41 -16.55 -3.28 -23.75
N ARG A 42 -17.65 -3.95 -23.37
CA ARG A 42 -18.85 -3.26 -22.88
C ARG A 42 -18.58 -2.56 -21.56
N ALA A 43 -17.91 -3.23 -20.62
CA ALA A 43 -17.51 -2.61 -19.35
C ALA A 43 -16.58 -1.41 -19.56
N ALA A 44 -15.61 -1.51 -20.49
CA ALA A 44 -14.73 -0.40 -20.84
C ALA A 44 -15.50 0.76 -21.50
N ALA A 45 -16.36 0.48 -22.48
CA ALA A 45 -17.17 1.50 -23.13
C ALA A 45 -18.12 2.19 -22.12
N TRP A 46 -18.74 1.42 -21.22
CA TRP A 46 -19.55 1.97 -20.14
C TRP A 46 -18.71 2.90 -19.27
N PHE A 47 -17.51 2.47 -18.85
CA PHE A 47 -16.62 3.28 -18.02
C PHE A 47 -16.28 4.61 -18.70
N GLU A 48 -15.87 4.59 -19.96
CA GLU A 48 -15.53 5.81 -20.71
C GLU A 48 -16.73 6.74 -20.89
N ASN A 49 -17.90 6.19 -21.25
CA ASN A 49 -19.12 6.97 -21.43
C ASN A 49 -19.60 7.66 -20.15
N HIS A 50 -19.15 7.17 -18.97
CA HIS A 50 -19.54 7.69 -17.66
C HIS A 50 -18.38 8.37 -16.90
N ARG A 51 -17.21 8.54 -17.53
CA ARG A 51 -16.01 9.13 -16.89
C ARG A 51 -16.27 10.49 -16.26
N ALA A 52 -17.11 11.33 -16.87
CA ALA A 52 -17.47 12.65 -16.36
C ALA A 52 -18.46 12.62 -15.17
N ARG A 53 -18.86 11.44 -14.67
CA ARG A 53 -19.83 11.25 -13.59
C ARG A 53 -19.13 10.62 -12.37
N PRO A 54 -18.38 11.40 -11.57
CA PRO A 54 -17.47 10.86 -10.55
C PRO A 54 -18.14 9.96 -9.52
N THR A 55 -19.35 10.30 -9.04
CA THR A 55 -20.12 9.46 -8.10
C THR A 55 -20.48 8.11 -8.71
N LEU A 56 -20.91 8.10 -9.98
CA LEU A 56 -21.27 6.86 -10.66
C LEU A 56 -20.02 6.02 -10.95
N LEU A 57 -18.90 6.65 -11.30
CA LEU A 57 -17.62 5.97 -11.49
C LEU A 57 -17.12 5.34 -10.19
N ARG A 58 -17.26 6.03 -9.05
CA ARG A 58 -16.92 5.49 -7.72
C ARG A 58 -17.78 4.26 -7.37
N THR A 59 -19.05 4.23 -7.78
CA THR A 59 -19.94 3.06 -7.63
C THR A 59 -19.51 1.89 -8.53
N PHE A 60 -19.13 2.16 -9.78
CA PHE A 60 -18.55 1.14 -10.67
C PHE A 60 -17.29 0.53 -10.03
N ILE A 61 -16.37 1.40 -9.58
CA ILE A 61 -15.10 0.98 -9.01
C ILE A 61 -15.30 0.23 -7.70
N GLN A 62 -16.28 0.59 -6.86
CA GLN A 62 -16.61 -0.18 -5.65
C GLN A 62 -16.86 -1.66 -5.98
N ARG A 63 -17.61 -1.93 -7.06
CA ARG A 63 -18.00 -3.28 -7.48
C ARG A 63 -16.95 -4.01 -8.32
N MET A 64 -16.00 -3.27 -8.88
CA MET A 64 -14.93 -3.84 -9.69
C MET A 64 -14.01 -4.72 -8.84
N PRO A 65 -13.70 -5.95 -9.26
CA PRO A 65 -12.66 -6.77 -8.62
C PRO A 65 -11.29 -6.09 -8.71
N LYS A 66 -10.58 -5.99 -7.58
CA LYS A 66 -9.29 -5.27 -7.49
C LYS A 66 -8.08 -6.20 -7.33
N GLY A 67 -8.30 -7.51 -7.30
CA GLY A 67 -7.24 -8.46 -7.00
C GLY A 67 -6.85 -8.38 -5.53
N GLY A 68 -5.64 -7.91 -5.26
CA GLY A 68 -5.11 -7.78 -3.92
C GLY A 68 -4.69 -6.37 -3.52
N ASP A 69 -4.67 -6.13 -2.21
CA ASP A 69 -3.97 -5.00 -1.60
C ASP A 69 -2.65 -5.51 -1.00
N ILE A 70 -1.52 -5.13 -1.62
CA ILE A 70 -0.21 -5.71 -1.29
C ILE A 70 0.75 -4.73 -0.59
N HIS A 71 0.26 -3.55 -0.24
CA HIS A 71 0.95 -2.58 0.59
C HIS A 71 -0.06 -1.95 1.53
N THR A 72 -0.25 -2.58 2.69
CA THR A 72 -1.15 -2.09 3.74
C THR A 72 -0.60 -2.44 5.12
N HIS A 73 -0.61 -1.50 6.05
CA HIS A 73 -0.13 -1.72 7.42
C HIS A 73 -1.31 -1.97 8.35
N ALA A 74 -1.26 -3.06 9.13
CA ALA A 74 -2.41 -3.44 9.96
C ALA A 74 -2.89 -2.33 10.90
N SER A 75 -1.97 -1.62 11.56
CA SER A 75 -2.33 -0.60 12.53
C SER A 75 -2.90 0.67 11.87
N GLY A 76 -2.30 1.18 10.79
CA GLY A 76 -2.82 2.40 10.17
C GLY A 76 -3.95 2.15 9.16
N ALA A 77 -4.24 0.89 8.80
CA ALA A 77 -5.47 0.53 8.11
C ALA A 77 -6.71 0.61 9.01
N VAL A 78 -6.58 0.63 10.34
CA VAL A 78 -7.73 0.71 11.25
C VAL A 78 -8.24 2.14 11.38
N TYR A 79 -9.56 2.29 11.32
CA TYR A 79 -10.20 3.58 11.50
C TYR A 79 -10.17 4.00 12.99
N ALA A 80 -9.90 5.28 13.25
CA ALA A 80 -9.83 5.84 14.60
C ALA A 80 -11.04 5.49 15.49
N GLU A 81 -12.22 5.42 14.88
CA GLU A 81 -13.47 5.04 15.54
C GLU A 81 -13.42 3.63 16.15
N SER A 82 -12.74 2.68 15.50
CA SER A 82 -12.55 1.33 16.02
C SER A 82 -11.60 1.31 17.21
N TYR A 83 -10.50 2.08 17.15
CA TYR A 83 -9.61 2.24 18.29
C TYR A 83 -10.35 2.84 19.50
N ILE A 84 -11.20 3.85 19.29
CA ILE A 84 -12.05 4.42 20.35
C ILE A 84 -12.98 3.35 20.94
N ALA A 85 -13.63 2.55 20.08
CA ALA A 85 -14.55 1.49 20.51
C ALA A 85 -13.83 0.40 21.33
N TRP A 86 -12.73 -0.14 20.82
CA TRP A 86 -11.96 -1.19 21.52
C TRP A 86 -11.38 -0.69 22.83
N ALA A 87 -10.89 0.55 22.86
CA ALA A 87 -10.38 1.15 24.07
C ALA A 87 -11.50 1.37 25.11
N ALA A 88 -12.71 1.75 24.68
CA ALA A 88 -13.86 1.85 25.57
C ALA A 88 -14.30 0.48 26.11
N GLU A 89 -14.22 -0.58 25.31
CA GLU A 89 -14.50 -1.96 25.73
C GLU A 89 -13.47 -2.48 26.74
N ALA A 90 -12.21 -2.07 26.59
CA ALA A 90 -11.11 -2.42 27.50
C ALA A 90 -10.97 -1.48 28.71
N ASP A 91 -11.93 -0.56 28.92
CA ASP A 91 -11.91 0.47 29.97
C ASP A 91 -10.59 1.28 30.02
N LEU A 92 -10.03 1.56 28.84
CA LEU A 92 -8.84 2.39 28.64
C LEU A 92 -9.20 3.88 28.60
N CYS A 93 -8.15 4.69 28.50
CA CYS A 93 -8.21 6.12 28.75
C CYS A 93 -7.59 6.86 27.58
N VAL A 94 -7.85 8.15 27.51
CA VAL A 94 -7.30 9.03 26.51
C VAL A 94 -6.69 10.25 27.19
N VAL A 95 -5.54 10.70 26.68
CA VAL A 95 -4.92 11.96 27.06
C VAL A 95 -5.53 13.05 26.18
N PRO A 96 -6.45 13.91 26.68
CA PRO A 96 -7.27 14.77 25.81
C PRO A 96 -6.47 15.80 25.01
N THR A 97 -5.30 16.20 25.51
CA THR A 97 -4.41 17.17 24.87
C THR A 97 -3.70 16.60 23.64
N THR A 98 -3.44 15.28 23.61
CA THR A 98 -2.71 14.63 22.53
C THR A 98 -3.59 13.69 21.69
N GLY A 99 -4.72 13.26 22.24
CA GLY A 99 -5.57 12.20 21.70
C GLY A 99 -4.99 10.79 21.84
N ALA A 100 -3.89 10.63 22.59
CA ALA A 100 -3.26 9.33 22.79
C ALA A 100 -4.12 8.43 23.67
N ILE A 101 -4.42 7.23 23.20
CA ILE A 101 -5.10 6.19 23.96
C ILE A 101 -4.06 5.45 24.80
N THR A 102 -4.35 5.25 26.08
CA THR A 102 -3.46 4.54 27.00
C THR A 102 -3.48 3.03 26.76
N ASP A 103 -2.41 2.34 27.12
CA ASP A 103 -2.32 0.87 27.14
C ASP A 103 -2.54 0.28 28.54
N ARG A 104 -2.95 1.13 29.48
CA ARG A 104 -3.09 0.85 30.91
C ARG A 104 -4.35 1.50 31.50
N PRO A 105 -4.82 1.05 32.68
CA PRO A 105 -5.92 1.70 33.40
C PRO A 105 -5.65 3.18 33.72
N CYS A 106 -6.71 3.97 33.83
CA CYS A 106 -6.61 5.43 33.96
C CYS A 106 -5.81 5.87 35.18
N ASN A 107 -4.92 6.82 34.97
CA ASN A 107 -4.32 7.62 36.01
C ASN A 107 -4.82 9.07 35.93
N PRO A 108 -5.76 9.49 36.80
CA PRO A 108 -6.29 10.86 36.80
C PRO A 108 -5.22 11.94 36.99
N ASP A 109 -4.12 11.63 37.68
CA ASP A 109 -3.02 12.57 37.94
C ASP A 109 -2.26 12.95 36.65
N ASP A 110 -2.34 12.11 35.61
CA ASP A 110 -1.71 12.34 34.30
C ASP A 110 -2.63 13.13 33.34
N GLY A 111 -3.78 13.61 33.82
CA GLY A 111 -4.78 14.30 33.00
C GLY A 111 -5.51 13.38 32.03
N GLU A 112 -5.45 12.07 32.26
CA GLU A 112 -6.14 11.04 31.48
C GLU A 112 -7.64 11.03 31.81
N MET A 113 -8.47 10.76 30.80
CA MET A 113 -9.90 10.56 30.99
C MET A 113 -10.36 9.21 30.43
N PRO A 114 -11.33 8.53 31.07
CA PRO A 114 -11.91 7.31 30.51
C PRO A 114 -12.44 7.55 29.10
N ILE A 115 -11.96 6.78 28.12
CA ILE A 115 -12.27 7.05 26.71
C ILE A 115 -13.75 6.84 26.39
N ARG A 116 -14.45 6.01 27.20
CA ARG A 116 -15.91 5.82 27.12
C ARG A 116 -16.68 7.15 27.21
N GLN A 117 -16.13 8.17 27.88
CA GLN A 117 -16.76 9.49 27.93
C GLN A 117 -16.85 10.16 26.55
N ALA A 118 -15.91 9.89 25.64
CA ALA A 118 -15.93 10.41 24.27
C ALA A 118 -17.18 9.98 23.50
N ILE A 119 -17.77 8.82 23.80
CA ILE A 119 -18.99 8.34 23.13
C ILE A 119 -20.18 9.30 23.36
N HIS A 120 -20.15 10.08 24.44
CA HIS A 120 -21.20 11.04 24.79
C HIS A 120 -20.75 12.50 24.66
N ASP A 121 -19.51 12.75 24.24
CA ASP A 121 -18.94 14.08 24.01
C ASP A 121 -18.43 14.17 22.57
N ASN A 122 -19.24 14.78 21.71
CA ASN A 122 -18.92 14.93 20.28
C ASN A 122 -17.64 15.73 20.03
N ALA A 123 -17.31 16.70 20.90
CA ALA A 123 -16.12 17.53 20.73
C ALA A 123 -14.87 16.70 21.05
N LEU A 124 -14.89 15.96 22.16
CA LEU A 124 -13.83 15.03 22.51
C LEU A 124 -13.67 13.91 21.48
N TYR A 125 -14.77 13.26 21.07
CA TYR A 125 -14.75 12.24 20.03
C TYR A 125 -14.14 12.77 18.73
N GLY A 126 -14.57 13.96 18.33
CA GLY A 126 -14.02 14.68 17.19
C GLY A 126 -12.51 14.87 17.31
N ALA A 127 -12.04 15.38 18.44
CA ALA A 127 -10.63 15.63 18.70
C ALA A 127 -9.79 14.34 18.66
N ILE A 128 -10.29 13.23 19.19
CA ILE A 128 -9.58 11.94 19.16
C ILE A 128 -9.47 11.43 17.72
N VAL A 129 -10.56 11.46 16.94
CA VAL A 129 -10.49 11.03 15.53
C VAL A 129 -9.52 11.91 14.72
N ASP A 130 -9.52 13.24 14.95
CA ASP A 130 -8.55 14.14 14.30
C ASP A 130 -7.11 13.89 14.78
N ALA A 131 -6.90 13.39 16.00
CA ALA A 131 -5.58 13.07 16.52
C ALA A 131 -5.02 11.72 16.02
N LEU A 132 -5.90 10.77 15.69
CA LEU A 132 -5.59 9.42 15.24
C LEU A 132 -5.68 9.25 13.71
N SER A 133 -5.98 10.30 12.97
CA SER A 133 -6.09 10.24 11.50
C SER A 133 -5.63 11.55 10.87
N THR A 134 -5.67 11.65 9.54
CA THR A 134 -5.46 12.89 8.80
C THR A 134 -6.79 13.58 8.49
N ARG A 135 -7.89 13.17 9.16
CA ARG A 135 -9.14 13.91 9.11
C ARG A 135 -8.89 15.35 9.56
N ASN A 136 -9.48 16.29 8.85
CA ASN A 136 -9.36 17.72 9.19
C ASN A 136 -7.94 18.30 9.06
N LEU A 137 -7.08 17.68 8.24
CA LEU A 137 -5.68 18.07 8.03
C LEU A 137 -5.44 19.59 7.86
N PRO A 138 -6.24 20.36 7.09
CA PRO A 138 -6.05 21.80 6.95
C PRO A 138 -6.09 22.60 8.27
N PHE A 139 -6.67 22.02 9.32
CA PHE A 139 -6.81 22.63 10.65
C PHE A 139 -5.90 21.99 11.71
N ALA A 140 -5.07 21.02 11.33
CA ALA A 140 -4.19 20.32 12.25
C ALA A 140 -3.04 21.19 12.80
N GLY A 141 -2.76 22.33 12.17
CA GLY A 141 -1.67 23.24 12.56
C GLY A 141 -0.26 22.66 12.38
N ARG A 142 -0.13 21.55 11.62
CA ARG A 142 1.12 20.85 11.30
C ARG A 142 1.05 20.28 9.88
N SER A 143 2.20 19.84 9.36
CA SER A 143 2.28 19.20 8.05
C SER A 143 1.48 17.90 8.01
N GLY A 144 1.08 17.46 6.81
CA GLY A 144 0.45 16.15 6.63
C GLY A 144 1.37 15.00 7.02
N HIS A 145 2.66 15.13 6.73
CA HIS A 145 3.73 14.26 7.23
C HIS A 145 3.69 14.08 8.75
N ASP A 146 3.76 15.18 9.50
CA ASP A 146 3.83 15.12 10.97
C ASP A 146 2.50 14.69 11.58
N GLN A 147 1.38 15.10 10.99
CA GLN A 147 0.06 14.62 11.40
C GLN A 147 -0.01 13.10 11.27
N PHE A 148 0.33 12.58 10.09
CA PHE A 148 0.30 11.15 9.76
C PHE A 148 1.18 10.32 10.70
N PHE A 149 2.48 10.61 10.78
CA PHE A 149 3.41 9.82 11.61
C PHE A 149 3.14 9.95 13.11
N SER A 150 2.55 11.07 13.58
CA SER A 150 2.19 11.20 14.99
C SER A 150 1.05 10.27 15.43
N THR A 151 0.25 9.73 14.49
CA THR A 151 -0.90 8.88 14.83
C THR A 151 -0.48 7.55 15.46
N PHE A 152 0.59 6.93 14.95
CA PHE A 152 1.00 5.58 15.36
C PHE A 152 1.35 5.46 16.84
N ALA A 153 1.90 6.52 17.46
CA ALA A 153 2.23 6.54 18.87
C ALA A 153 1.00 6.76 19.80
N LYS A 154 -0.17 7.04 19.22
CA LYS A 154 -1.41 7.38 19.93
C LYS A 154 -2.44 6.25 19.90
N PHE A 155 -2.24 5.24 19.06
CA PHE A 155 -3.14 4.09 18.99
C PHE A 155 -3.11 3.31 20.29
N GLY A 156 -4.28 2.80 20.68
CA GLY A 156 -4.46 1.97 21.86
C GLY A 156 -5.81 1.26 21.79
N GLY A 157 -5.92 0.15 22.51
CA GLY A 157 -7.05 -0.79 22.37
C GLY A 157 -6.94 -1.67 21.12
N GLY A 158 -7.68 -2.78 21.14
CA GLY A 158 -7.71 -3.77 20.07
C GLY A 158 -6.42 -4.60 19.95
N SER A 159 -6.57 -5.87 19.64
CA SER A 159 -5.45 -6.75 19.28
C SER A 159 -5.12 -6.64 17.79
N GLN A 160 -3.95 -7.12 17.37
CA GLN A 160 -3.64 -7.27 15.93
C GLN A 160 -4.68 -8.15 15.21
N GLY A 161 -5.33 -9.09 15.91
CA GLY A 161 -6.44 -9.88 15.36
C GLY A 161 -7.69 -9.05 15.08
N ASP A 162 -8.00 -8.05 15.91
CA ASP A 162 -9.08 -7.10 15.66
C ASP A 162 -8.77 -6.21 14.45
N GLN A 163 -7.52 -5.73 14.36
CA GLN A 163 -7.03 -4.91 13.24
C GLN A 163 -7.17 -5.66 11.90
N VAL A 164 -6.66 -6.90 11.84
CA VAL A 164 -6.75 -7.73 10.64
C VAL A 164 -8.20 -8.06 10.29
N ALA A 165 -9.06 -8.31 11.27
CA ALA A 165 -10.47 -8.64 11.04
C ALA A 165 -11.23 -7.47 10.41
N GLU A 166 -11.04 -6.25 10.92
CA GLU A 166 -11.62 -5.04 10.33
C GLU A 166 -11.12 -4.83 8.89
N LEU A 167 -9.81 -4.93 8.68
CA LEU A 167 -9.17 -4.74 7.37
C LEU A 167 -9.78 -5.69 6.34
N VAL A 168 -9.81 -7.00 6.61
CA VAL A 168 -10.30 -7.97 5.62
C VAL A 168 -11.82 -7.91 5.42
N ALA A 169 -12.59 -7.50 6.42
CA ALA A 169 -14.02 -7.25 6.26
C ALA A 169 -14.27 -6.08 5.28
N ARG A 170 -13.53 -4.98 5.44
CA ARG A 170 -13.59 -3.84 4.51
C ARG A 170 -13.04 -4.20 3.13
N ALA A 171 -11.98 -5.01 3.07
CA ALA A 171 -11.42 -5.47 1.80
C ALA A 171 -12.45 -6.28 0.99
N ALA A 172 -13.15 -7.21 1.63
CA ALA A 172 -14.19 -8.00 0.99
C ALA A 172 -15.35 -7.12 0.46
N ALA A 173 -15.75 -6.09 1.21
CA ALA A 173 -16.78 -5.14 0.77
C ALA A 173 -16.39 -4.34 -0.48
N GLN A 174 -15.11 -4.34 -0.83
CA GLN A 174 -14.52 -3.67 -2.00
C GLN A 174 -14.09 -4.64 -3.11
N HIS A 175 -14.49 -5.91 -3.05
CA HIS A 175 -14.08 -6.94 -4.01
C HIS A 175 -12.54 -7.09 -4.13
N ILE A 176 -11.88 -7.04 -2.97
CA ILE A 176 -10.48 -7.42 -2.81
C ILE A 176 -10.46 -8.85 -2.29
N ILE A 177 -9.71 -9.72 -2.95
CA ILE A 177 -9.68 -11.17 -2.64
C ILE A 177 -8.38 -11.60 -1.98
N TYR A 178 -7.40 -10.71 -1.94
CA TYR A 178 -6.08 -10.98 -1.39
C TYR A 178 -5.53 -9.77 -0.63
N ALA A 179 -4.82 -10.00 0.48
CA ALA A 179 -4.11 -8.95 1.20
C ALA A 179 -2.73 -9.43 1.67
N GLU A 180 -1.70 -8.61 1.46
CA GLU A 180 -0.40 -8.73 2.14
C GLU A 180 -0.31 -7.66 3.21
N ILE A 181 -0.56 -8.07 4.44
CA ILE A 181 -0.71 -7.16 5.57
C ILE A 181 0.63 -7.05 6.29
N MET A 182 1.15 -5.85 6.38
CA MET A 182 2.37 -5.61 7.12
C MET A 182 2.09 -5.64 8.64
N LEU A 183 2.77 -6.55 9.34
CA LEU A 183 2.62 -6.79 10.78
C LEU A 183 3.98 -6.74 11.47
N THR A 184 3.98 -6.29 12.73
CA THR A 184 5.15 -6.38 13.61
C THR A 184 4.96 -7.49 14.63
N LEU A 185 5.49 -8.69 14.33
CA LEU A 185 5.49 -9.83 15.25
C LEU A 185 6.83 -9.89 15.99
N GLY A 186 6.82 -10.10 17.31
CA GLY A 186 8.05 -10.28 18.10
C GLY A 186 9.05 -9.11 18.11
N GLY A 187 8.66 -7.92 17.63
CA GLY A 187 9.56 -6.78 17.40
C GLY A 187 10.30 -6.31 18.66
N SER A 188 9.61 -6.19 19.81
CA SER A 188 10.25 -5.80 21.09
C SER A 188 11.32 -6.80 21.51
N ALA A 189 11.01 -8.10 21.44
CA ALA A 189 11.94 -9.16 21.81
C ALA A 189 13.19 -9.19 20.91
N ALA A 190 13.02 -8.97 19.60
CA ALA A 190 14.16 -8.88 18.68
C ALA A 190 15.05 -7.67 19.01
N ARG A 191 14.45 -6.50 19.28
CA ARG A 191 15.19 -5.28 19.67
C ARG A 191 15.95 -5.46 20.98
N ASP A 192 15.35 -6.08 21.99
CA ASP A 192 16.02 -6.31 23.27
C ASP A 192 17.22 -7.25 23.15
N ILE A 193 17.11 -8.29 22.30
CA ILE A 193 18.25 -9.15 21.98
C ILE A 193 19.33 -8.35 21.24
N GLY A 194 18.95 -7.55 20.24
CA GLY A 194 19.85 -6.67 19.50
C GLY A 194 20.63 -5.72 20.40
N ARG A 195 19.94 -5.03 21.31
CA ARG A 195 20.56 -4.11 22.28
C ARG A 195 21.60 -4.81 23.16
N ARG A 196 21.33 -6.05 23.58
CA ARG A 196 22.24 -6.84 24.43
C ARG A 196 23.47 -7.34 23.67
N ILE A 197 23.32 -7.69 22.38
CA ILE A 197 24.40 -8.26 21.57
C ILE A 197 25.28 -7.17 20.94
N GLY A 198 24.68 -6.03 20.59
CA GLY A 198 25.35 -4.96 19.86
C GLY A 198 25.55 -5.30 18.38
N PHE A 199 26.18 -4.37 17.66
CA PHE A 199 26.49 -4.50 16.24
C PHE A 199 27.87 -3.92 15.97
N ASP A 200 28.79 -4.77 15.51
CA ASP A 200 30.19 -4.45 15.26
C ASP A 200 30.50 -4.24 13.76
N GLY A 201 29.48 -4.23 12.91
CA GLY A 201 29.60 -4.15 11.45
C GLY A 201 29.85 -5.51 10.77
N ASN A 202 30.14 -6.58 11.52
CA ASN A 202 30.26 -7.92 10.94
C ASN A 202 28.90 -8.61 10.91
N PHE A 203 28.26 -8.59 9.75
CA PHE A 203 26.90 -9.11 9.56
C PHE A 203 26.81 -10.60 9.92
N ALA A 204 27.68 -11.45 9.36
CA ALA A 204 27.66 -12.89 9.59
C ALA A 204 27.86 -13.24 11.08
N LEU A 205 28.88 -12.66 11.71
CA LEU A 205 29.16 -12.91 13.12
C LEU A 205 28.02 -12.40 14.02
N THR A 206 27.48 -11.22 13.73
CA THR A 206 26.37 -10.67 14.52
C THR A 206 25.11 -11.52 14.36
N ARG A 207 24.79 -11.99 13.14
CA ARG A 207 23.68 -12.93 12.91
C ARG A 207 23.84 -14.17 13.77
N ASP A 208 25.01 -14.79 13.75
CA ASP A 208 25.26 -16.02 14.51
C ASP A 208 25.17 -15.79 16.03
N LYS A 209 25.69 -14.66 16.53
CA LYS A 209 25.52 -14.24 17.93
C LYS A 209 24.04 -14.05 18.30
N LEU A 210 23.25 -13.38 17.45
CA LEU A 210 21.81 -13.17 17.67
C LEU A 210 21.05 -14.50 17.74
N LEU A 211 21.32 -15.41 16.81
CA LEU A 211 20.71 -16.75 16.79
C LEU A 211 21.06 -17.55 18.05
N ALA A 212 22.34 -17.53 18.46
CA ALA A 212 22.81 -18.18 19.69
C ALA A 212 22.22 -17.54 20.96
N ALA A 213 21.93 -16.24 20.92
CA ALA A 213 21.31 -15.49 22.02
C ALA A 213 19.79 -15.71 22.15
N GLY A 214 19.23 -16.58 21.30
CA GLY A 214 17.87 -17.10 21.42
C GLY A 214 16.84 -16.46 20.49
N LEU A 215 17.27 -15.80 19.42
CA LEU A 215 16.36 -15.16 18.47
C LEU A 215 15.39 -16.18 17.84
N ARG A 216 15.83 -17.42 17.58
CA ARG A 216 14.97 -18.50 17.06
C ARG A 216 13.84 -18.88 18.01
N GLN A 217 14.05 -18.85 19.33
CA GLN A 217 12.94 -19.13 20.26
C GLN A 217 11.89 -18.02 20.24
N LYS A 218 12.28 -16.78 19.87
CA LYS A 218 11.34 -15.68 19.65
C LYS A 218 10.55 -15.86 18.35
N VAL A 219 11.13 -16.46 17.31
CA VAL A 219 10.40 -16.81 16.07
C VAL A 219 9.23 -17.74 16.38
N GLU A 220 9.43 -18.75 17.21
CA GLU A 220 8.35 -19.65 17.65
C GLU A 220 7.25 -18.92 18.44
N GLN A 221 7.59 -17.85 19.17
CA GLN A 221 6.58 -16.98 19.77
C GLN A 221 5.81 -16.20 18.72
N GLY A 222 6.48 -15.62 17.72
CA GLY A 222 5.82 -14.94 16.61
C GLY A 222 4.84 -15.82 15.83
N ARG A 223 5.15 -17.12 15.68
CA ARG A 223 4.22 -18.10 15.08
C ARG A 223 2.96 -18.30 15.93
N ARG A 224 3.11 -18.37 17.25
CA ARG A 224 1.96 -18.41 18.17
C ARG A 224 1.16 -17.11 18.14
N ASP A 225 1.82 -15.97 18.00
CA ASP A 225 1.15 -14.68 17.86
C ASP A 225 0.29 -14.65 16.59
N LEU A 226 0.79 -15.19 15.47
CA LEU A 226 0.01 -15.39 14.24
C LEU A 226 -1.17 -16.34 14.43
N ASP A 227 -1.01 -17.44 15.16
CA ASP A 227 -2.12 -18.34 15.48
C ASP A 227 -3.22 -17.62 16.27
N MET A 228 -2.84 -16.75 17.21
CA MET A 228 -3.80 -15.94 17.98
C MET A 228 -4.50 -14.90 17.11
N ILE A 229 -3.78 -14.23 16.20
CA ILE A 229 -4.36 -13.29 15.22
C ILE A 229 -5.40 -14.02 14.36
N GLU A 230 -5.03 -15.14 13.75
CA GLU A 230 -5.91 -15.92 12.89
C GLU A 230 -7.14 -16.45 13.62
N LYS A 231 -6.95 -16.93 14.85
CA LYS A 231 -8.06 -17.36 15.72
C LYS A 231 -9.02 -16.20 15.97
N ARG A 232 -8.51 -15.02 16.36
CA ARG A 232 -9.33 -13.84 16.63
C ARG A 232 -10.11 -13.38 15.40
N VAL A 233 -9.47 -13.36 14.23
CA VAL A 233 -10.14 -13.04 12.95
C VAL A 233 -11.27 -14.02 12.67
N ASN A 234 -11.03 -15.32 12.82
CA ASN A 234 -12.04 -16.34 12.57
C ASN A 234 -13.23 -16.27 13.54
N GLU A 235 -12.98 -15.91 14.79
CA GLU A 235 -14.02 -15.69 15.81
C GLU A 235 -14.88 -14.47 15.46
N LEU A 236 -14.26 -13.31 15.22
CA LEU A 236 -14.95 -12.05 14.91
C LEU A 236 -15.80 -12.15 13.65
N LEU A 237 -15.23 -12.73 12.58
CA LEU A 237 -15.89 -12.84 11.28
C LEU A 237 -16.72 -14.12 11.13
N ARG A 238 -16.82 -14.92 12.19
CA ARG A 238 -17.63 -16.14 12.27
C ARG A 238 -17.30 -17.15 11.17
N CYS A 239 -16.02 -17.29 10.83
CA CYS A 239 -15.57 -18.05 9.65
C CYS A 239 -15.88 -19.55 9.71
N GLN A 240 -16.07 -20.11 10.91
CA GLN A 240 -16.43 -21.52 11.12
C GLN A 240 -17.92 -21.72 11.42
N GLY A 241 -18.72 -20.65 11.45
CA GLY A 241 -20.15 -20.71 11.73
C GLY A 241 -21.03 -20.95 10.49
N GLY A 242 -22.34 -21.09 10.68
CA GLY A 242 -23.29 -21.29 9.58
C GLY A 242 -23.54 -20.06 8.69
N ARG A 243 -23.02 -18.88 9.06
CA ARG A 243 -23.11 -17.61 8.32
C ARG A 243 -21.78 -16.85 8.41
N PRO A 244 -20.72 -17.32 7.72
CA PRO A 244 -19.43 -16.64 7.72
C PRO A 244 -19.52 -15.29 7.01
N GLU A 245 -18.81 -14.29 7.52
CA GLU A 245 -18.72 -12.98 6.88
C GLU A 245 -17.80 -13.00 5.65
N ALA A 246 -18.01 -12.07 4.72
CA ALA A 246 -17.27 -12.04 3.45
C ALA A 246 -15.74 -11.94 3.65
N GLY A 247 -15.30 -11.25 4.71
CA GLY A 247 -13.88 -11.13 5.08
C GLY A 247 -13.18 -12.47 5.33
N CYS A 248 -13.91 -13.52 5.70
CA CYS A 248 -13.36 -14.88 5.83
C CYS A 248 -12.78 -15.43 4.53
N PHE A 249 -13.25 -14.94 3.38
CA PHE A 249 -12.86 -15.41 2.06
C PHE A 249 -11.80 -14.52 1.40
N VAL A 250 -11.29 -13.51 2.08
CA VAL A 250 -10.09 -12.77 1.66
C VAL A 250 -8.87 -13.60 2.04
N THR A 251 -8.11 -14.02 1.04
CA THR A 251 -6.84 -14.72 1.30
C THR A 251 -5.87 -13.71 1.89
N ARG A 252 -5.28 -14.01 3.04
CA ARG A 252 -4.37 -13.09 3.73
C ARG A 252 -3.01 -13.73 3.94
N ARG A 253 -1.98 -12.93 3.77
CA ARG A 253 -0.59 -13.21 4.12
C ARG A 253 -0.01 -11.99 4.78
N SER A 254 1.15 -12.15 5.43
CA SER A 254 1.79 -11.07 6.16
C SER A 254 3.18 -10.76 5.63
N LEU A 255 3.56 -9.49 5.71
CA LEU A 255 4.96 -9.06 5.60
C LEU A 255 5.45 -8.71 7.00
N GLN A 256 6.54 -9.31 7.45
CA GLN A 256 7.13 -8.95 8.73
C GLN A 256 7.83 -7.60 8.60
N GLN A 257 7.37 -6.61 9.36
CA GLN A 257 7.95 -5.27 9.38
C GLN A 257 9.18 -5.20 10.27
N THR A 258 10.14 -4.38 9.85
CA THR A 258 11.26 -3.89 10.67
C THR A 258 11.24 -2.36 10.67
N THR A 259 11.38 -1.76 11.84
CA THR A 259 11.42 -0.30 11.99
C THR A 259 12.81 0.25 11.70
N ARG A 260 12.96 1.14 10.69
CA ARG A 260 14.25 1.72 10.27
C ARG A 260 14.80 2.83 11.17
N ILE A 261 14.00 3.30 12.12
CA ILE A 261 14.35 4.43 13.01
C ILE A 261 14.99 3.98 14.33
N ASN A 262 15.36 2.71 14.46
CA ASN A 262 16.09 2.20 15.63
C ASN A 262 17.61 2.20 15.39
N PRO A 263 18.43 2.13 16.46
CA PRO A 263 19.87 1.91 16.31
C PRO A 263 20.22 0.64 15.50
N PRO A 264 21.38 0.61 14.81
CA PRO A 264 21.77 -0.49 13.92
C PRO A 264 21.66 -1.89 14.53
N GLU A 265 22.03 -2.06 15.81
CA GLU A 265 21.96 -3.36 16.48
C GLU A 265 20.53 -3.87 16.67
N GLN A 266 19.58 -2.96 16.81
CA GLN A 266 18.16 -3.27 16.94
C GLN A 266 17.52 -3.50 15.56
N VAL A 267 17.90 -2.71 14.55
CA VAL A 267 17.45 -2.91 13.16
C VAL A 267 17.92 -4.26 12.64
N TYR A 268 19.21 -4.58 12.79
CA TYR A 268 19.76 -5.84 12.29
C TYR A 268 19.14 -7.05 12.98
N ALA A 269 18.92 -6.99 14.30
CA ALA A 269 18.25 -8.07 15.03
C ALA A 269 16.80 -8.30 14.54
N GLN A 270 16.06 -7.23 14.25
CA GLN A 270 14.72 -7.32 13.67
C GLN A 270 14.76 -7.92 12.26
N LEU A 271 15.73 -7.53 11.42
CA LEU A 271 15.90 -8.10 10.09
C LEU A 271 16.21 -9.60 10.15
N VAL A 272 17.19 -10.02 10.95
CA VAL A 272 17.50 -11.46 11.12
C VAL A 272 16.28 -12.23 11.60
N TYR A 273 15.52 -11.68 12.56
CA TYR A 273 14.28 -12.27 13.03
C TYR A 273 13.25 -12.42 11.91
N ALA A 274 13.08 -11.39 11.08
CA ALA A 274 12.11 -11.39 10.01
C ALA A 274 12.40 -12.46 8.95
N PHE A 275 13.66 -12.61 8.55
CA PHE A 275 14.08 -13.66 7.62
C PHE A 275 13.88 -15.07 8.22
N GLU A 276 14.20 -15.28 9.50
CA GLU A 276 13.94 -16.56 10.17
C GLU A 276 12.44 -16.86 10.28
N LEU A 277 11.60 -15.84 10.52
CA LEU A 277 10.14 -16.01 10.63
C LEU A 277 9.50 -16.36 9.28
N VAL A 278 9.86 -15.69 8.18
CA VAL A 278 9.36 -16.03 6.83
C VAL A 278 9.66 -17.48 6.48
N ARG A 279 10.83 -17.99 6.86
CA ARG A 279 11.18 -19.40 6.63
C ARG A 279 10.44 -20.38 7.52
N ALA A 280 10.04 -19.94 8.71
CA ALA A 280 9.41 -20.80 9.71
C ALA A 280 7.88 -20.89 9.55
N ASP A 281 7.24 -19.90 8.91
CA ASP A 281 5.79 -19.84 8.79
C ASP A 281 5.32 -19.37 7.40
N PRO A 282 4.61 -20.22 6.63
CA PRO A 282 4.17 -19.89 5.27
C PRO A 282 3.08 -18.80 5.19
N ARG A 283 2.54 -18.36 6.34
CA ARG A 283 1.63 -17.21 6.39
C ARG A 283 2.39 -15.88 6.29
N VAL A 284 3.67 -15.85 6.64
CA VAL A 284 4.56 -14.69 6.47
C VAL A 284 5.34 -14.89 5.17
N VAL A 285 5.05 -14.06 4.17
CA VAL A 285 5.51 -14.28 2.78
C VAL A 285 6.64 -13.36 2.36
N GLY A 286 7.04 -12.44 3.23
CA GLY A 286 8.15 -11.55 2.96
C GLY A 286 8.39 -10.61 4.12
N ILE A 287 9.29 -9.67 3.89
CA ILE A 287 9.66 -8.66 4.87
C ILE A 287 9.44 -7.25 4.31
N ASN A 288 9.35 -6.28 5.21
CA ASN A 288 9.37 -4.86 4.87
C ASN A 288 10.19 -4.05 5.87
N LEU A 289 10.70 -2.90 5.43
CA LEU A 289 11.42 -1.93 6.25
C LEU A 289 10.60 -0.63 6.30
N VAL A 290 10.03 -0.31 7.46
CA VAL A 290 9.01 0.74 7.66
C VAL A 290 9.48 1.84 8.61
N GLY A 291 8.73 2.93 8.66
CA GLY A 291 9.00 4.14 9.44
C GLY A 291 9.51 5.28 8.54
N PRO A 292 9.46 6.54 9.04
CA PRO A 292 9.76 7.72 8.23
C PRO A 292 11.15 7.62 7.60
N GLU A 293 11.20 7.66 6.27
CA GLU A 293 12.44 7.52 5.50
C GLU A 293 13.35 8.74 5.65
N ASP A 294 12.79 9.90 5.97
CA ASP A 294 13.47 11.16 6.26
C ASP A 294 14.01 11.25 7.70
N HIS A 295 13.72 10.26 8.56
CA HIS A 295 14.19 10.27 9.94
C HIS A 295 15.73 10.30 10.00
N PRO A 296 16.36 11.04 10.93
CA PRO A 296 17.81 11.19 10.97
C PRO A 296 18.60 9.87 11.02
N ILE A 297 18.08 8.86 11.74
CA ILE A 297 18.68 7.51 11.76
C ILE A 297 18.53 6.82 10.40
N ALA A 298 17.35 6.91 9.78
CA ALA A 298 17.10 6.28 8.48
C ALA A 298 18.01 6.89 7.40
N LEU A 299 18.09 8.22 7.32
CA LEU A 299 18.95 8.92 6.36
C LEU A 299 20.44 8.65 6.60
N ARG A 300 20.88 8.56 7.87
CA ARG A 300 22.28 8.27 8.20
C ARG A 300 22.66 6.84 7.84
N ASP A 301 21.78 5.89 8.12
CA ASP A 301 22.08 4.45 8.05
C ASP A 301 21.52 3.78 6.79
N TYR A 302 20.91 4.50 5.85
CA TYR A 302 20.17 3.90 4.73
C TYR A 302 20.98 2.84 3.98
N THR A 303 22.18 3.19 3.52
CA THR A 303 23.08 2.26 2.82
C THR A 303 23.44 1.06 3.68
N LEU A 304 23.73 1.27 4.97
CA LEU A 304 24.00 0.18 5.91
C LEU A 304 22.78 -0.75 6.03
N GLN A 305 21.57 -0.21 6.10
CA GLN A 305 20.33 -1.01 6.16
C GLN A 305 20.10 -1.80 4.87
N MET A 306 20.41 -1.22 3.71
CA MET A 306 20.36 -1.93 2.43
C MET A 306 21.41 -3.04 2.35
N GLU A 307 22.62 -2.81 2.85
CA GLU A 307 23.68 -3.82 2.95
C GLU A 307 23.31 -4.97 3.91
N MET A 308 22.70 -4.66 5.05
CA MET A 308 22.17 -5.66 5.98
C MET A 308 21.13 -6.56 5.30
N LEU A 309 20.17 -5.95 4.59
CA LEU A 309 19.14 -6.65 3.83
C LEU A 309 19.76 -7.49 2.70
N GLY A 310 20.69 -6.92 1.93
CA GLY A 310 21.37 -7.59 0.84
C GLY A 310 22.14 -8.83 1.29
N PHE A 311 22.87 -8.71 2.41
CA PHE A 311 23.53 -9.85 3.03
C PHE A 311 22.52 -10.92 3.43
N LEU A 312 21.42 -10.56 4.10
CA LEU A 312 20.42 -11.55 4.51
C LEU A 312 19.71 -12.18 3.31
N ALA A 313 19.39 -11.41 2.26
CA ALA A 313 18.83 -11.94 1.03
C ALA A 313 19.75 -12.99 0.38
N ASP A 314 21.08 -12.84 0.49
CA ASP A 314 22.03 -13.87 0.05
C ASP A 314 22.03 -15.12 0.93
N GLN A 315 21.82 -14.97 2.23
CA GLN A 315 21.74 -16.11 3.15
C GLN A 315 20.39 -16.83 3.09
N TYR A 316 19.35 -16.15 2.59
CA TYR A 316 17.96 -16.61 2.56
C TYR A 316 17.33 -16.29 1.18
N PRO A 317 17.81 -16.91 0.08
CA PRO A 317 17.45 -16.53 -1.29
C PRO A 317 15.95 -16.71 -1.62
N ASP A 318 15.27 -17.56 -0.87
CA ASP A 318 13.84 -17.82 -1.03
C ASP A 318 12.94 -16.80 -0.32
N VAL A 319 13.50 -15.94 0.55
CA VAL A 319 12.73 -14.92 1.28
C VAL A 319 12.54 -13.67 0.41
N PRO A 320 11.30 -13.33 0.03
CA PRO A 320 11.03 -12.13 -0.75
C PRO A 320 11.16 -10.85 0.08
N VAL A 321 11.63 -9.79 -0.56
CA VAL A 321 11.85 -8.48 0.05
C VAL A 321 11.01 -7.44 -0.70
N ALA A 322 10.15 -6.72 0.02
CA ALA A 322 9.48 -5.50 -0.45
C ALA A 322 9.89 -4.35 0.46
N LEU A 323 10.21 -3.17 -0.06
CA LEU A 323 10.73 -2.07 0.77
C LEU A 323 10.02 -0.75 0.46
N HIS A 324 9.71 0.02 1.50
CA HIS A 324 9.54 1.47 1.31
C HIS A 324 10.88 2.03 0.83
N ALA A 325 10.89 2.66 -0.33
CA ALA A 325 12.06 3.34 -0.85
C ALA A 325 11.64 4.48 -1.77
N GLY A 326 12.31 5.61 -1.61
CA GLY A 326 12.00 6.81 -2.38
C GLY A 326 10.69 7.46 -1.96
N GLU A 327 10.23 7.25 -0.73
CA GLU A 327 9.13 7.98 -0.11
C GLU A 327 9.65 9.34 0.42
N LEU A 328 10.26 10.10 -0.48
CA LEU A 328 10.94 11.36 -0.20
C LEU A 328 10.59 12.40 -1.27
N THR A 329 10.85 13.67 -0.97
CA THR A 329 10.68 14.78 -1.91
C THR A 329 11.54 15.99 -1.54
N LEU A 330 11.69 16.93 -2.47
CA LEU A 330 12.31 18.23 -2.17
C LEU A 330 11.50 18.99 -1.10
N GLY A 331 12.22 19.58 -0.14
CA GLY A 331 11.61 20.29 0.98
C GLY A 331 11.42 19.42 2.23
N LEU A 332 11.24 18.10 2.07
CA LEU A 332 11.29 17.15 3.18
C LEU A 332 12.75 16.82 3.54
N VAL A 333 13.59 16.57 2.54
CA VAL A 333 15.02 16.26 2.72
C VAL A 333 15.93 17.10 1.80
N PRO A 334 17.22 17.30 2.18
CA PRO A 334 18.22 17.85 1.28
C PRO A 334 18.40 16.99 0.01
N PRO A 335 18.68 17.59 -1.18
CA PRO A 335 18.74 16.87 -2.45
C PRO A 335 19.68 15.65 -2.50
N LYS A 336 20.73 15.61 -1.68
CA LYS A 336 21.67 14.49 -1.64
C LYS A 336 21.02 13.16 -1.24
N TYR A 337 19.91 13.17 -0.52
CA TYR A 337 19.22 11.96 -0.06
C TYR A 337 18.21 11.41 -1.10
N LEU A 338 17.89 12.18 -2.14
CA LEU A 338 16.91 11.78 -3.16
C LEU A 338 17.53 10.97 -4.31
N ARG A 339 18.83 10.65 -4.24
CA ARG A 339 19.63 10.26 -5.42
C ARG A 339 19.91 8.77 -5.52
N PHE A 340 19.52 7.97 -4.54
CA PHE A 340 20.00 6.58 -4.42
C PHE A 340 19.08 5.60 -3.69
N HIS A 341 18.00 6.04 -3.04
CA HIS A 341 17.22 5.17 -2.15
C HIS A 341 16.56 4.01 -2.92
N ILE A 342 15.84 4.30 -4.01
CA ILE A 342 15.22 3.28 -4.88
C ILE A 342 16.31 2.41 -5.51
N ARG A 343 17.43 3.01 -5.94
CA ARG A 343 18.55 2.28 -6.56
C ARG A 343 19.19 1.28 -5.60
N GLU A 344 19.47 1.66 -4.36
CA GLU A 344 20.08 0.78 -3.37
C GLU A 344 19.11 -0.29 -2.89
N ALA A 345 17.83 0.03 -2.73
CA ALA A 345 16.78 -0.96 -2.45
C ALA A 345 16.72 -2.05 -3.54
N LEU A 346 16.81 -1.64 -4.81
CA LEU A 346 16.83 -2.55 -5.95
C LEU A 346 18.13 -3.38 -6.03
N HIS A 347 19.29 -2.73 -5.99
CA HIS A 347 20.57 -3.34 -6.34
C HIS A 347 21.31 -3.97 -5.17
N ILE A 348 21.20 -3.40 -3.97
CA ILE A 348 21.89 -3.89 -2.78
C ILE A 348 20.95 -4.81 -2.00
N ALA A 349 19.76 -4.32 -1.63
CA ALA A 349 18.80 -5.08 -0.83
C ALA A 349 18.01 -6.13 -1.63
N LYS A 350 18.13 -6.13 -2.96
CA LYS A 350 17.48 -7.09 -3.88
C LYS A 350 15.96 -7.10 -3.75
N ALA A 351 15.38 -5.92 -3.52
CA ALA A 351 13.93 -5.77 -3.43
C ALA A 351 13.23 -6.26 -4.69
N ARG A 352 12.16 -7.04 -4.51
CA ARG A 352 11.27 -7.52 -5.57
C ARG A 352 10.07 -6.59 -5.77
N ARG A 353 9.78 -5.75 -4.79
CA ARG A 353 8.81 -4.65 -4.86
C ARG A 353 9.31 -3.42 -4.13
N ILE A 354 8.93 -2.26 -4.61
CA ILE A 354 9.23 -0.96 -4.02
C ILE A 354 7.92 -0.26 -3.68
N GLY A 355 7.75 0.07 -2.40
CA GLY A 355 6.66 0.90 -1.90
C GLY A 355 6.90 2.37 -2.21
N HIS A 356 5.87 3.06 -2.69
CA HIS A 356 5.87 4.47 -3.09
C HIS A 356 6.72 4.78 -4.33
N GLY A 357 8.05 4.76 -4.21
CA GLY A 357 8.97 5.10 -5.30
C GLY A 357 8.75 6.52 -5.88
N VAL A 358 8.50 7.51 -5.01
CA VAL A 358 8.08 8.87 -5.40
C VAL A 358 9.24 9.70 -5.93
N ASP A 359 10.44 9.56 -5.35
CA ASP A 359 11.60 10.38 -5.66
C ASP A 359 12.39 9.95 -6.91
N ILE A 360 11.87 9.01 -7.72
CA ILE A 360 12.57 8.44 -8.89
C ILE A 360 13.11 9.49 -9.87
N SER A 361 12.48 10.65 -9.99
CA SER A 361 12.95 11.74 -10.87
C SER A 361 14.24 12.40 -10.39
N TYR A 362 14.64 12.18 -9.13
CA TYR A 362 15.85 12.69 -8.50
C TYR A 362 16.99 11.66 -8.41
N GLU A 363 16.68 10.38 -8.66
CA GLU A 363 17.66 9.29 -8.70
C GLU A 363 18.77 9.58 -9.73
N ASP A 364 20.01 9.22 -9.37
CA ASP A 364 21.12 9.29 -10.31
C ASP A 364 20.84 8.33 -11.47
N ASP A 365 20.73 8.84 -12.70
CA ASP A 365 20.33 8.08 -13.89
C ASP A 365 18.98 7.35 -13.74
N ALA A 366 17.94 8.12 -13.40
CA ALA A 366 16.57 7.66 -13.24
C ALA A 366 16.02 6.85 -14.42
N LEU A 367 16.34 7.23 -15.66
CA LEU A 367 15.87 6.52 -16.86
C LEU A 367 16.46 5.11 -16.96
N ALA A 368 17.77 4.96 -16.70
CA ALA A 368 18.38 3.64 -16.63
C ALA A 368 17.84 2.82 -15.45
N LEU A 369 17.56 3.46 -14.31
CA LEU A 369 16.98 2.79 -13.16
C LEU A 369 15.60 2.21 -13.49
N MET A 370 14.72 2.97 -14.14
CA MET A 370 13.41 2.47 -14.56
C MET A 370 13.52 1.33 -15.59
N ASP A 371 14.48 1.39 -16.52
CA ASP A 371 14.74 0.29 -17.45
C ASP A 371 15.22 -0.98 -16.72
N ASP A 372 16.07 -0.83 -15.70
CA ASP A 372 16.50 -1.94 -14.84
C ASP A 372 15.34 -2.53 -14.04
N MET A 373 14.46 -1.70 -13.46
CA MET A 373 13.27 -2.14 -12.72
C MET A 373 12.33 -2.95 -13.61
N LYS A 374 12.10 -2.48 -14.85
CA LYS A 374 11.34 -3.22 -15.87
C LYS A 374 11.97 -4.57 -16.19
N LYS A 375 13.26 -4.60 -16.53
CA LYS A 375 13.98 -5.84 -16.88
C LYS A 375 13.98 -6.87 -15.75
N ARG A 376 14.06 -6.39 -14.52
CA ARG A 376 14.05 -7.21 -13.30
C ARG A 376 12.64 -7.57 -12.83
N ASN A 377 11.59 -7.04 -13.47
CA ASN A 377 10.20 -7.22 -13.07
C ASN A 377 9.97 -6.80 -11.60
N VAL A 378 10.51 -5.64 -11.21
CA VAL A 378 10.29 -5.07 -9.87
C VAL A 378 9.08 -4.15 -9.91
N LEU A 379 8.07 -4.49 -9.11
CA LEU A 379 6.81 -3.75 -9.09
C LEU A 379 6.85 -2.55 -8.12
N ILE A 380 6.26 -1.44 -8.54
CA ILE A 380 5.98 -0.29 -7.67
C ILE A 380 4.57 -0.38 -7.08
N GLU A 381 4.47 -0.24 -5.77
CA GLU A 381 3.22 -0.15 -5.01
C GLU A 381 2.86 1.35 -4.85
N ILE A 382 1.88 1.82 -5.61
CA ILE A 382 1.53 3.24 -5.72
C ILE A 382 0.44 3.60 -4.69
N CYS A 383 0.76 4.51 -3.77
CA CYS A 383 -0.09 4.92 -2.65
C CYS A 383 -0.44 6.42 -2.78
N LEU A 384 -1.36 6.75 -3.70
CA LEU A 384 -1.59 8.13 -4.19
C LEU A 384 -2.05 9.09 -3.09
N THR A 385 -2.93 8.65 -2.20
CA THR A 385 -3.41 9.51 -1.10
C THR A 385 -2.36 9.68 -0.01
N SER A 386 -1.65 8.61 0.33
CA SER A 386 -0.51 8.70 1.24
C SER A 386 0.51 9.72 0.73
N ASN A 387 0.97 9.60 -0.52
CA ASN A 387 1.97 10.50 -1.10
C ASN A 387 1.55 11.97 -1.13
N ASP A 388 0.27 12.27 -1.35
CA ASP A 388 -0.25 13.64 -1.30
C ASP A 388 -0.29 14.19 0.13
N ILE A 389 -0.68 13.37 1.11
CA ILE A 389 -0.73 13.77 2.52
C ILE A 389 0.69 14.00 3.06
N ILE A 390 1.57 13.02 2.88
CA ILE A 390 2.87 13.01 3.57
C ILE A 390 3.98 13.73 2.79
N LEU A 391 3.93 13.73 1.45
CA LEU A 391 4.96 14.38 0.61
C LEU A 391 4.42 15.63 -0.10
N GLY A 392 3.11 15.85 -0.13
CA GLY A 392 2.51 16.90 -0.96
C GLY A 392 2.54 16.62 -2.46
N VAL A 393 2.99 15.43 -2.87
CA VAL A 393 3.15 15.05 -4.28
C VAL A 393 1.85 14.49 -4.83
N LYS A 394 1.30 15.14 -5.86
CA LYS A 394 0.01 14.77 -6.48
C LYS A 394 -0.09 15.21 -7.94
N GLY A 395 -1.07 14.66 -8.65
CA GLY A 395 -1.35 15.06 -10.03
C GLY A 395 -0.15 14.86 -10.93
N ALA A 396 0.21 15.88 -11.71
CA ALA A 396 1.31 15.80 -12.67
C ALA A 396 2.71 15.66 -12.02
N GLU A 397 2.85 15.94 -10.72
CA GLU A 397 4.13 15.81 -10.01
C GLU A 397 4.43 14.37 -9.56
N HIS A 398 3.41 13.49 -9.57
CA HIS A 398 3.58 12.11 -9.14
C HIS A 398 4.19 11.26 -10.27
N PRO A 399 5.21 10.42 -10.03
CA PRO A 399 5.90 9.63 -11.08
C PRO A 399 5.10 8.43 -11.61
N PHE A 400 3.83 8.30 -11.24
CA PHE A 400 3.03 7.13 -11.62
C PHE A 400 2.87 6.99 -13.15
N PRO A 401 2.59 8.07 -13.92
CA PRO A 401 2.59 8.01 -15.38
C PRO A 401 3.95 7.63 -15.98
N ASP A 402 5.06 8.04 -15.35
CA ASP A 402 6.41 7.77 -15.86
C ASP A 402 6.74 6.27 -15.75
N TYR A 403 6.40 5.64 -14.63
CA TYR A 403 6.52 4.18 -14.49
C TYR A 403 5.68 3.42 -15.52
N LEU A 404 4.42 3.83 -15.72
CA LEU A 404 3.54 3.25 -16.74
C LEU A 404 4.15 3.39 -18.14
N GLN A 405 4.67 4.56 -18.49
CA GLN A 405 5.27 4.82 -19.79
C GLN A 405 6.59 4.04 -20.00
N ALA A 406 7.41 3.91 -18.96
CA ALA A 406 8.62 3.08 -18.99
C ALA A 406 8.30 1.58 -19.14
N GLY A 407 7.08 1.18 -18.79
CA GLY A 407 6.66 -0.22 -18.74
C GLY A 407 7.16 -0.95 -17.49
N VAL A 408 7.46 -0.20 -16.42
CA VAL A 408 7.71 -0.74 -15.08
C VAL A 408 6.38 -1.29 -14.54
N PRO A 409 6.34 -2.50 -13.98
CA PRO A 409 5.11 -3.02 -13.42
C PRO A 409 4.68 -2.20 -12.20
N VAL A 410 3.39 -1.91 -12.12
CA VAL A 410 2.80 -1.08 -11.07
C VAL A 410 1.49 -1.67 -10.58
N THR A 411 1.12 -1.41 -9.33
CA THR A 411 -0.23 -1.61 -8.81
C THR A 411 -0.62 -0.46 -7.89
N ILE A 412 -1.91 -0.36 -7.56
CA ILE A 412 -2.44 0.62 -6.61
C ILE A 412 -2.61 -0.07 -5.26
N ALA A 413 -2.21 0.59 -4.18
CA ALA A 413 -2.33 0.09 -2.82
C ALA A 413 -2.85 1.17 -1.86
N SER A 414 -3.35 0.74 -0.69
CA SER A 414 -4.06 1.63 0.24
C SER A 414 -3.18 2.23 1.33
N ASP A 415 -2.04 1.61 1.62
CA ASP A 415 -1.10 2.00 2.67
C ASP A 415 -1.77 1.99 4.06
N ASP A 416 -2.02 3.16 4.63
CA ASP A 416 -2.69 3.34 5.92
C ASP A 416 -4.10 3.92 5.74
N GLU A 417 -5.01 3.10 5.19
CA GLU A 417 -6.34 3.55 4.77
C GLU A 417 -7.21 4.13 5.91
N GLY A 418 -7.01 3.66 7.14
CA GLY A 418 -7.67 4.17 8.34
C GLY A 418 -7.16 5.54 8.77
N VAL A 419 -5.83 5.74 8.78
CA VAL A 419 -5.20 7.03 9.07
C VAL A 419 -5.55 8.04 7.98
N SER A 420 -5.46 7.62 6.72
CA SER A 420 -5.70 8.47 5.56
C SER A 420 -7.18 8.68 5.23
N ARG A 421 -8.10 8.00 5.94
CA ARG A 421 -9.56 8.12 5.79
C ARG A 421 -10.06 7.74 4.39
N ILE A 422 -9.42 6.75 3.77
CA ILE A 422 -9.71 6.27 2.42
C ILE A 422 -9.97 4.77 2.42
N ASP A 423 -10.33 4.23 1.26
CA ASP A 423 -10.38 2.80 1.02
C ASP A 423 -9.70 2.49 -0.33
N LEU A 424 -9.30 1.25 -0.63
CA LEU A 424 -8.63 0.96 -1.91
C LEU A 424 -9.46 1.34 -3.15
N SER A 425 -10.80 1.29 -3.05
CA SER A 425 -11.70 1.75 -4.11
C SER A 425 -11.56 3.26 -4.37
N HIS A 426 -11.29 4.06 -3.34
CA HIS A 426 -10.92 5.46 -3.47
C HIS A 426 -9.61 5.61 -4.24
N GLU A 427 -8.58 4.81 -3.95
CA GLU A 427 -7.30 4.90 -4.66
C GLU A 427 -7.43 4.54 -6.15
N TYR A 428 -8.17 3.48 -6.50
CA TYR A 428 -8.47 3.13 -7.89
C TYR A 428 -9.27 4.24 -8.60
N TRP A 429 -10.24 4.83 -7.90
CA TRP A 429 -11.02 5.96 -8.42
C TRP A 429 -10.16 7.20 -8.63
N ARG A 430 -9.30 7.54 -7.68
CA ARG A 430 -8.34 8.63 -7.76
C ARG A 430 -7.39 8.41 -8.94
N ALA A 431 -6.85 7.20 -9.09
CA ALA A 431 -5.97 6.85 -10.22
C ALA A 431 -6.66 7.08 -11.57
N ALA A 432 -7.90 6.62 -11.72
CA ALA A 432 -8.68 6.80 -12.95
C ALA A 432 -9.02 8.26 -13.26
N MET A 433 -9.40 9.03 -12.23
CA MET A 433 -9.81 10.42 -12.39
C MET A 433 -8.62 11.36 -12.64
N THR A 434 -7.49 11.12 -11.97
CA THR A 434 -6.31 11.99 -12.06
C THR A 434 -5.46 11.70 -13.29
N TYR A 435 -5.30 10.42 -13.66
CA TYR A 435 -4.37 10.02 -14.72
C TYR A 435 -5.05 9.49 -15.98
N GLY A 436 -6.38 9.61 -16.07
CA GLY A 436 -7.14 9.24 -17.27
C GLY A 436 -7.17 7.74 -17.55
N LEU A 437 -6.87 6.88 -16.57
CA LEU A 437 -6.89 5.43 -16.75
C LEU A 437 -8.29 4.93 -17.09
N GLY A 438 -8.39 4.00 -18.04
CA GLY A 438 -9.62 3.31 -18.40
C GLY A 438 -9.78 1.99 -17.68
N TYR A 439 -10.95 1.34 -17.85
CA TYR A 439 -11.26 0.07 -17.20
C TYR A 439 -10.19 -1.03 -17.44
N ARG A 440 -9.63 -1.10 -18.66
CA ARG A 440 -8.60 -2.09 -19.01
C ARG A 440 -7.31 -1.88 -18.24
N ASP A 441 -6.93 -0.62 -18.00
CA ASP A 441 -5.75 -0.28 -17.21
C ASP A 441 -5.98 -0.68 -15.74
N LEU A 442 -7.14 -0.34 -15.18
CA LEU A 442 -7.51 -0.75 -13.82
C LEU A 442 -7.52 -2.29 -13.67
N LYS A 443 -7.99 -3.02 -14.69
CA LYS A 443 -7.98 -4.49 -14.71
C LYS A 443 -6.55 -5.04 -14.74
N ALA A 444 -5.63 -4.37 -15.46
CA ALA A 444 -4.22 -4.73 -15.46
C ALA A 444 -3.54 -4.46 -14.10
N LEU A 445 -3.84 -3.33 -13.44
CA LEU A 445 -3.33 -3.01 -12.10
C LEU A 445 -3.78 -4.06 -11.07
N ALA A 446 -5.05 -4.49 -11.15
CA ALA A 446 -5.61 -5.56 -10.32
C ALA A 446 -4.91 -6.90 -10.57
N ARG A 447 -4.62 -7.28 -11.81
CA ARG A 447 -3.84 -8.49 -12.12
C ARG A 447 -2.39 -8.40 -11.64
N ASN A 448 -1.77 -7.22 -11.73
CA ASN A 448 -0.41 -6.99 -11.25
C ASN A 448 -0.29 -7.23 -9.74
N SER A 449 -1.27 -6.78 -8.93
CA SER A 449 -1.27 -7.01 -7.48
C SER A 449 -1.07 -8.49 -7.11
N LEU A 450 -1.65 -9.42 -7.90
CA LEU A 450 -1.50 -10.86 -7.67
C LEU A 450 -0.27 -11.44 -8.36
N THR A 451 0.12 -10.92 -9.52
CA THR A 451 1.28 -11.41 -10.29
C THR A 451 2.58 -11.22 -9.54
N TYR A 452 2.72 -10.06 -8.90
CA TYR A 452 3.88 -9.65 -8.12
C TYR A 452 3.69 -9.87 -6.61
N SER A 453 2.58 -10.49 -6.20
CA SER A 453 2.41 -10.97 -4.82
C SER A 453 3.49 -11.99 -4.47
N PHE A 454 3.70 -12.18 -3.17
CA PHE A 454 4.57 -13.21 -2.62
C PHE A 454 3.82 -14.49 -2.29
N LEU A 455 2.62 -14.70 -2.84
CA LEU A 455 1.96 -16.00 -2.83
C LEU A 455 2.88 -17.09 -3.39
N ASN A 456 2.83 -18.27 -2.77
CA ASN A 456 3.59 -19.44 -3.19
C ASN A 456 3.15 -19.93 -4.58
N GLY A 457 4.12 -20.42 -5.35
CA GLY A 457 3.92 -21.02 -6.67
C GLY A 457 4.02 -20.03 -7.82
N ASP A 458 4.09 -20.62 -9.02
CA ASP A 458 4.25 -19.88 -10.28
C ASP A 458 3.00 -19.05 -10.61
N SER A 459 3.18 -17.95 -11.35
CA SER A 459 2.05 -17.17 -11.85
C SER A 459 1.29 -17.90 -12.97
N LEU A 460 -0.02 -17.66 -13.05
CA LEU A 460 -0.86 -17.98 -14.20
C LEU A 460 -0.38 -17.30 -15.49
N TRP A 461 0.35 -16.19 -15.40
CA TRP A 461 0.73 -15.38 -16.54
C TRP A 461 2.18 -15.63 -16.96
N GLN A 462 2.37 -16.02 -18.22
CA GLN A 462 3.70 -16.09 -18.85
C GLN A 462 4.18 -14.73 -19.38
N SER A 463 3.26 -13.79 -19.57
CA SER A 463 3.52 -12.40 -19.95
C SER A 463 2.44 -11.53 -19.31
N THR A 464 2.79 -10.30 -18.91
CA THR A 464 1.86 -9.31 -18.32
C THR A 464 1.52 -8.17 -19.27
N ASN A 465 2.25 -8.02 -20.38
CA ASN A 465 1.98 -6.98 -21.39
C ASN A 465 2.14 -7.52 -22.82
N PRO A 466 1.07 -8.02 -23.46
CA PRO A 466 -0.25 -8.26 -22.87
C PRO A 466 -0.24 -9.47 -21.92
N PHE A 467 -1.27 -9.56 -21.08
CA PHE A 467 -1.50 -10.74 -20.24
C PHE A 467 -1.78 -11.98 -21.08
N ARG A 468 -0.91 -12.99 -20.96
CA ARG A 468 -1.06 -14.29 -21.62
C ARG A 468 -0.93 -15.39 -20.58
N ALA A 469 -1.93 -16.26 -20.49
CA ALA A 469 -1.88 -17.40 -19.58
C ALA A 469 -0.81 -18.40 -20.02
N ILE A 470 -0.25 -19.13 -19.06
CA ILE A 470 0.67 -20.24 -19.33
C ILE A 470 0.01 -21.31 -20.22
N ASP A 471 0.82 -22.09 -20.92
CA ASP A 471 0.35 -23.07 -21.91
C ASP A 471 -0.62 -24.10 -21.31
N ALA A 472 -0.40 -24.51 -20.06
CA ALA A 472 -1.28 -25.47 -19.37
C ALA A 472 -2.74 -24.96 -19.22
N CYS A 473 -2.95 -23.64 -19.21
CA CYS A 473 -4.25 -22.98 -19.09
C CYS A 473 -4.63 -22.16 -20.33
N ALA A 474 -3.83 -22.18 -21.41
CA ALA A 474 -3.99 -21.25 -22.53
C ALA A 474 -5.28 -21.48 -23.36
N ASN A 475 -5.81 -22.69 -23.33
CA ASN A 475 -7.03 -23.07 -24.06
C ASN A 475 -8.28 -23.06 -23.17
N ASP A 476 -8.13 -22.79 -21.88
CA ASP A 476 -9.25 -22.72 -20.94
C ASP A 476 -9.79 -21.28 -20.89
N PRO A 477 -11.13 -21.10 -20.86
CA PRO A 477 -11.69 -19.82 -20.47
C PRO A 477 -11.19 -19.44 -19.08
N LEU A 478 -10.55 -18.27 -18.96
CA LEU A 478 -9.98 -17.82 -17.70
C LEU A 478 -11.06 -17.70 -16.62
N GLY A 479 -10.85 -18.33 -15.46
CA GLY A 479 -11.84 -18.31 -14.37
C GLY A 479 -12.96 -19.34 -14.50
N ASP A 480 -12.92 -20.24 -15.49
CA ASP A 480 -13.87 -21.36 -15.62
C ASP A 480 -13.92 -22.19 -14.31
N PRO A 481 -15.12 -22.51 -13.78
CA PRO A 481 -15.25 -23.41 -12.62
C PRO A 481 -14.75 -24.84 -12.87
N ALA A 482 -14.61 -25.28 -14.13
CA ALA A 482 -14.18 -26.62 -14.50
C ALA A 482 -13.10 -26.58 -15.60
N PRO A 483 -11.89 -26.08 -15.31
CA PRO A 483 -10.82 -26.03 -16.29
C PRO A 483 -10.34 -27.43 -16.66
N SER A 484 -9.64 -27.52 -17.80
CA SER A 484 -8.96 -28.72 -18.28
C SER A 484 -8.04 -29.33 -17.21
N THR A 485 -7.79 -30.63 -17.29
CA THR A 485 -6.92 -31.33 -16.35
C THR A 485 -5.52 -30.69 -16.23
N PRO A 486 -4.81 -30.34 -17.33
CA PRO A 486 -3.51 -29.67 -17.22
C PRO A 486 -3.57 -28.35 -16.45
N CYS A 487 -4.58 -27.53 -16.71
CA CYS A 487 -4.74 -26.27 -16.00
C CYS A 487 -5.09 -26.50 -14.53
N LYS A 488 -6.02 -27.42 -14.24
CA LYS A 488 -6.41 -27.79 -12.87
C LYS A 488 -5.21 -28.27 -12.05
N ASP A 489 -4.35 -29.11 -12.62
CA ASP A 489 -3.15 -29.61 -11.96
C ASP A 489 -2.16 -28.48 -11.66
N PHE A 490 -2.02 -27.51 -12.57
CA PHE A 490 -1.23 -26.31 -12.34
C PHE A 490 -1.82 -25.41 -11.22
N LEU A 491 -3.13 -25.18 -11.23
CA LEU A 491 -3.82 -24.39 -10.21
C LEU A 491 -3.72 -25.04 -8.82
N ASN A 492 -3.72 -26.38 -8.74
CA ASN A 492 -3.61 -27.10 -7.48
C ASN A 492 -2.23 -26.98 -6.81
N ARG A 493 -1.17 -26.71 -7.58
CA ARG A 493 0.21 -26.59 -7.07
C ARG A 493 0.69 -25.15 -6.86
N SER A 494 -0.11 -24.15 -7.22
CA SER A 494 0.25 -22.73 -7.08
C SER A 494 -0.87 -21.94 -6.42
N ASP A 495 -0.60 -21.43 -5.20
CA ASP A 495 -1.51 -20.52 -4.51
C ASP A 495 -1.73 -19.26 -5.34
N ARG A 496 -0.65 -18.71 -5.91
CA ARG A 496 -0.70 -17.52 -6.74
C ARG A 496 -1.63 -17.70 -7.94
N ALA A 497 -1.43 -18.77 -8.72
CA ALA A 497 -2.23 -19.03 -9.90
C ALA A 497 -3.70 -19.26 -9.56
N ARG A 498 -3.99 -19.95 -8.45
CA ARG A 498 -5.36 -20.18 -7.97
C ARG A 498 -6.08 -18.88 -7.62
N ILE A 499 -5.42 -17.94 -6.93
CA ILE A 499 -6.02 -16.63 -6.62
C ILE A 499 -6.16 -15.78 -7.89
N GLN A 500 -5.21 -15.85 -8.83
CA GLN A 500 -5.34 -15.22 -10.15
C GLN A 500 -6.52 -15.77 -10.95
N TRP A 501 -6.73 -17.09 -10.94
CA TRP A 501 -7.87 -17.73 -11.58
C TRP A 501 -9.21 -17.27 -10.98
N ARG A 502 -9.27 -17.16 -9.64
CA ARG A 502 -10.43 -16.59 -8.94
C ARG A 502 -10.69 -15.14 -9.35
N LEU A 503 -9.65 -14.31 -9.49
CA LEU A 503 -9.82 -12.92 -9.94
C LEU A 503 -10.45 -12.86 -11.33
N GLU A 504 -10.02 -13.71 -12.27
CA GLU A 504 -10.61 -13.76 -13.61
C GLU A 504 -12.09 -14.17 -13.57
N LYS A 505 -12.45 -15.11 -12.70
CA LYS A 505 -13.86 -15.45 -12.45
C LYS A 505 -14.66 -14.24 -11.95
N GLU A 506 -14.14 -13.50 -10.97
CA GLU A 506 -14.82 -12.32 -10.44
C GLU A 506 -14.96 -11.21 -11.51
N PHE A 507 -13.99 -11.09 -12.44
CA PHE A 507 -14.14 -10.20 -13.58
C PHE A 507 -15.26 -10.63 -14.52
N ILE A 508 -15.40 -11.92 -14.82
CA ILE A 508 -16.50 -12.43 -15.65
C ILE A 508 -17.85 -12.10 -14.99
N GLU A 509 -17.98 -12.33 -13.69
CA GLU A 509 -19.21 -12.03 -12.94
C GLU A 509 -19.52 -10.53 -12.96
N PHE A 510 -18.51 -9.68 -12.74
CA PHE A 510 -18.65 -8.23 -12.79
C PHE A 510 -19.04 -7.73 -14.19
N GLU A 511 -18.33 -8.16 -15.24
CA GLU A 511 -18.58 -7.75 -16.63
C GLU A 511 -19.91 -8.30 -17.18
N GLY A 512 -20.45 -9.35 -16.53
CA GLY A 512 -21.76 -9.92 -16.83
C GLY A 512 -22.94 -9.17 -16.20
N LEU A 513 -22.70 -8.18 -15.32
CA LEU A 513 -23.77 -7.45 -14.65
C LEU A 513 -24.69 -6.73 -15.66
N ILE A 514 -26.01 -6.86 -15.47
CA ILE A 514 -27.03 -6.38 -16.41
C ILE A 514 -26.90 -4.88 -16.73
N TRP A 515 -26.49 -4.05 -15.77
CA TRP A 515 -26.36 -2.61 -15.98
C TRP A 515 -25.11 -2.20 -16.79
N LEU A 516 -24.23 -3.15 -17.11
CA LEU A 516 -23.10 -3.00 -18.05
C LEU A 516 -23.43 -3.54 -19.46
N GLN A 517 -24.57 -4.20 -19.63
CA GLN A 517 -25.08 -4.68 -20.91
C GLN A 517 -25.91 -3.59 -21.58
#